data_AF-A0A2V6P003-F1
#
_entry.id   AF-A0A2V6P003-F1
#
_cell.length_a   1.000
_cell.length_b   1.000
_cell.length_c   1.000
_cell.angle_alpha   90.00
_cell.angle_beta   90.00
_cell.angle_gamma   90.00
#
_symmetry.space_group_name_H-M   'P 1'
#
loop_
_entity.id
_entity.type
_entity.pdbx_description
1 polymer ?
#
loop_
_entity_poly.entity_id
_entity_poly.type
_entity_poly.pdbx_seq_one_letter_code
_entity_poly.pdbx_strand_id
1 'polypeptide(L)'
;MKISRIVLAVLFALAASANTLRAVPSLPTFSFHENGNGQLELPLLFGGGVIPLPGTLTSDPGPGGLASALAFTAHPQVAPFPVGDVVLLDASGHVSDILRFDPETSPAPGAPQLIFFYSNDHAGLLADTGLPSLMFSNTVTIQENPSGPTIYTPGEGQPGFSTDSPLGDSFRIFSTPDTGSTLLMLGAAIAGFVFLRWKMPAV
;
A
#
# COMPACT_ATOMS: atom_id res chain seq x y z
N MET A 1 51.98 -1.14 7.68
CA MET A 1 51.20 -2.39 7.71
C MET A 1 50.22 -2.39 6.54
N LYS A 2 50.32 -3.35 5.61
CA LYS A 2 49.41 -3.47 4.46
C LYS A 2 48.17 -4.24 4.91
N ILE A 3 47.06 -3.54 5.14
CA ILE A 3 45.76 -4.18 5.39
C ILE A 3 45.35 -4.87 4.08
N SER A 4 45.22 -6.20 4.12
CA SER A 4 44.84 -6.99 2.95
C SER A 4 43.43 -6.59 2.50
N ARG A 5 43.23 -6.42 1.18
CA ARG A 5 41.94 -6.05 0.58
C ARG A 5 40.79 -6.99 0.99
N ILE A 6 41.13 -8.23 1.33
CA ILE A 6 40.19 -9.24 1.84
C ILE A 6 39.66 -8.86 3.23
N VAL A 7 40.51 -8.33 4.11
CA VAL A 7 40.12 -7.91 5.46
C VAL A 7 39.18 -6.69 5.41
N LEU A 8 39.42 -5.78 4.46
CA LEU A 8 38.54 -4.63 4.24
C LEU A 8 37.17 -5.05 3.67
N ALA A 9 37.14 -6.02 2.75
CA ALA A 9 35.90 -6.56 2.19
C ALA A 9 35.06 -7.32 3.23
N VAL A 10 35.69 -8.10 4.10
CA VAL A 10 35.01 -8.82 5.20
C VAL A 10 34.47 -7.85 6.25
N LEU A 11 35.21 -6.80 6.60
CA LEU A 11 34.74 -5.74 7.50
C LEU A 11 33.54 -4.97 6.93
N PHE A 12 33.54 -4.69 5.61
CA PHE A 12 32.40 -4.04 4.94
C PHE A 12 31.17 -4.96 4.90
N ALA A 13 31.36 -6.27 4.66
CA ALA A 13 30.29 -7.25 4.69
C ALA A 13 29.71 -7.49 6.10
N LEU A 14 30.55 -7.42 7.15
CA LEU A 14 30.11 -7.55 8.55
C LEU A 14 29.43 -6.27 9.08
N ALA A 15 29.86 -5.09 8.63
CA ALA A 15 29.19 -3.84 8.97
C ALA A 15 27.81 -3.72 8.29
N ALA A 16 27.62 -4.36 7.13
CA ALA A 16 26.34 -4.40 6.43
C ALA A 16 25.33 -5.40 7.01
N SER A 17 25.73 -6.31 7.91
CA SER A 17 24.86 -7.37 8.45
C SER A 17 24.33 -7.11 9.86
N ALA A 18 24.72 -6.01 10.51
CA ALA A 18 24.28 -5.66 11.86
C ALA A 18 23.02 -4.78 11.88
N ASN A 19 22.01 -5.10 11.07
CA ASN A 19 20.65 -4.64 11.32
C ASN A 19 19.89 -5.77 12.00
N THR A 20 20.01 -5.89 13.32
CA THR A 20 19.05 -6.67 14.10
C THR A 20 17.72 -5.94 14.02
N LEU A 21 16.90 -6.31 13.04
CA LEU A 21 15.49 -5.94 12.94
C LEU A 21 14.82 -6.31 14.26
N ARG A 22 14.59 -5.31 15.13
CA ARG A 22 13.56 -5.46 16.14
C ARG A 22 12.25 -5.52 15.37
N ALA A 23 11.64 -6.70 15.32
CA ALA A 23 10.27 -6.86 14.88
C ALA A 23 9.38 -6.09 15.86
N VAL A 24 9.10 -4.83 15.54
CA VAL A 24 7.94 -4.13 16.10
C VAL A 24 6.74 -4.98 15.71
N PRO A 25 5.78 -5.26 16.62
CA PRO A 25 4.53 -5.88 16.23
C PRO A 25 3.94 -5.05 15.09
N SER A 26 3.93 -5.59 13.88
CA SER A 26 3.35 -4.90 12.74
C SER A 26 1.83 -4.94 12.88
N LEU A 27 1.16 -3.89 12.43
CA LEU A 27 -0.29 -3.87 12.26
C LEU A 27 -0.65 -4.71 11.03
N PRO A 28 -1.84 -5.35 10.99
CA PRO A 28 -2.42 -5.75 9.71
C PRO A 28 -2.39 -4.56 8.75
N THR A 29 -1.83 -4.79 7.57
CA THR A 29 -1.55 -3.73 6.62
C THR A 29 -2.24 -4.01 5.30
N PHE A 30 -3.25 -3.21 4.98
CA PHE A 30 -3.84 -3.14 3.66
C PHE A 30 -2.95 -2.29 2.76
N SER A 31 -2.67 -2.77 1.56
CA SER A 31 -2.01 -2.00 0.51
C SER A 31 -2.93 -1.94 -0.70
N PHE A 32 -3.18 -0.75 -1.20
CA PHE A 32 -4.00 -0.50 -2.38
C PHE A 32 -3.21 0.32 -3.38
N HIS A 33 -3.15 -0.16 -4.61
CA HIS A 33 -2.49 0.51 -5.73
C HIS A 33 -3.52 0.90 -6.78
N GLU A 34 -3.33 2.05 -7.41
CA GLU A 34 -4.21 2.57 -8.46
C GLU A 34 -4.28 1.68 -9.71
N ASN A 35 -3.30 0.79 -9.88
CA ASN A 35 -3.30 -0.20 -10.97
C ASN A 35 -4.17 -1.44 -10.68
N GLY A 36 -4.87 -1.47 -9.54
CA GLY A 36 -5.73 -2.58 -9.13
C GLY A 36 -5.01 -3.72 -8.42
N ASN A 37 -3.72 -3.58 -8.11
CA ASN A 37 -3.07 -4.49 -7.18
C ASN A 37 -3.43 -4.09 -5.75
N GLY A 38 -3.94 -5.03 -4.97
CA GLY A 38 -4.18 -4.84 -3.55
C GLY A 38 -3.78 -6.07 -2.77
N GLN A 39 -3.47 -5.89 -1.48
CA GLN A 39 -3.18 -7.00 -0.58
C GLN A 39 -3.40 -6.63 0.89
N LEU A 40 -3.66 -7.63 1.72
CA LEU A 40 -3.63 -7.56 3.17
C LEU A 40 -2.46 -8.40 3.69
N GLU A 41 -1.53 -7.74 4.37
CA GLU A 41 -0.42 -8.38 5.07
C GLU A 41 -0.80 -8.60 6.53
N LEU A 42 -0.81 -9.86 6.96
CA LEU A 42 -1.08 -10.24 8.34
C LEU A 42 0.23 -10.36 9.13
N PRO A 43 0.34 -9.76 10.32
CA PRO A 43 1.49 -9.91 11.19
C PRO A 43 1.70 -11.38 11.59
N LEU A 44 2.94 -11.77 11.88
CA LEU A 44 3.27 -13.13 12.32
C LEU A 44 2.50 -13.57 13.57
N LEU A 45 2.14 -12.62 14.45
CA LEU A 45 1.32 -12.86 15.63
C LEU A 45 -0.10 -13.36 15.30
N PHE A 46 -0.56 -13.10 14.07
CA PHE A 46 -1.86 -13.56 13.54
C PHE A 46 -1.68 -14.69 12.51
N GLY A 47 -0.61 -15.47 12.61
CA GLY A 47 -0.32 -16.60 11.72
C GLY A 47 0.51 -16.24 10.49
N GLY A 48 0.70 -14.94 10.22
CA GLY A 48 1.40 -14.46 9.03
C GLY A 48 0.62 -14.75 7.74
N GLY A 49 0.82 -13.93 6.73
CA GLY A 49 0.24 -14.19 5.42
C GLY A 49 0.10 -12.94 4.57
N VAL A 50 -0.04 -13.16 3.27
CA VAL A 50 -0.40 -12.13 2.31
C VAL A 50 -1.66 -12.61 1.61
N ILE A 51 -2.74 -11.86 1.78
CA ILE A 51 -4.03 -12.13 1.15
C ILE A 51 -4.16 -11.17 -0.02
N PRO A 52 -4.18 -11.65 -1.28
CA PRO A 52 -4.36 -10.77 -2.43
C PRO A 52 -5.78 -10.20 -2.43
N LEU A 53 -5.88 -8.90 -2.69
CA LEU A 53 -7.11 -8.15 -2.87
C LEU A 53 -7.10 -7.58 -4.30
N PRO A 54 -7.46 -8.38 -5.32
CA PRO A 54 -7.44 -7.89 -6.70
C PRO A 54 -8.54 -6.84 -6.90
N GLY A 55 -8.17 -5.74 -7.55
CA GLY A 55 -9.06 -4.65 -7.90
C GLY A 55 -9.80 -4.91 -9.21
N THR A 56 -11.05 -4.46 -9.28
CA THR A 56 -11.86 -4.47 -10.50
C THR A 56 -12.64 -3.17 -10.64
N LEU A 57 -12.86 -2.73 -11.88
CA LEU A 57 -13.78 -1.63 -12.14
C LEU A 57 -15.22 -2.09 -11.93
N THR A 58 -15.98 -1.34 -11.12
CA THR A 58 -17.41 -1.56 -10.90
C THR A 58 -18.10 -0.24 -10.60
N SER A 59 -19.44 -0.23 -10.56
CA SER A 59 -20.21 0.94 -10.15
C SER A 59 -20.10 1.14 -8.65
N ASP A 60 -19.82 2.38 -8.22
CA ASP A 60 -19.94 2.83 -6.83
C ASP A 60 -21.39 3.26 -6.55
N PRO A 61 -22.14 2.56 -5.70
CA PRO A 61 -23.50 2.94 -5.32
C PRO A 61 -23.55 4.08 -4.28
N GLY A 62 -22.41 4.45 -3.70
CA GLY A 62 -22.28 5.52 -2.73
C GLY A 62 -22.62 6.91 -3.29
N PRO A 63 -22.73 7.92 -2.41
CA PRO A 63 -23.08 9.28 -2.80
C PRO A 63 -22.13 9.81 -3.88
N GLY A 64 -22.70 10.26 -5.00
CA GLY A 64 -21.94 10.83 -6.11
C GLY A 64 -20.92 9.88 -6.76
N GLY A 65 -21.01 8.57 -6.47
CA GLY A 65 -20.14 7.53 -7.00
C GLY A 65 -20.19 7.42 -8.52
N LEU A 66 -19.13 6.86 -9.09
CA LEU A 66 -18.98 6.72 -10.53
C LEU A 66 -19.45 5.34 -11.00
N ALA A 67 -19.95 5.25 -12.24
CA ALA A 67 -20.37 3.99 -12.84
C ALA A 67 -19.20 3.01 -13.12
N SER A 68 -17.98 3.52 -13.08
CA SER A 68 -16.74 2.76 -13.22
C SER A 68 -15.71 3.36 -12.27
N ALA A 69 -15.51 2.71 -11.14
CA ALA A 69 -14.57 3.05 -10.09
C ALA A 69 -13.77 1.80 -9.72
N LEU A 70 -12.48 1.96 -9.40
CA LEU A 70 -11.64 0.84 -8.98
C LEU A 70 -12.09 0.38 -7.59
N ALA A 71 -12.56 -0.86 -7.49
CA ALA A 71 -13.04 -1.45 -6.25
C ALA A 71 -12.20 -2.65 -5.84
N PHE A 72 -11.99 -2.77 -4.54
CA PHE A 72 -11.40 -3.90 -3.86
C PHE A 72 -12.45 -4.53 -2.94
N THR A 73 -12.57 -5.85 -2.99
CA THR A 73 -13.36 -6.57 -1.99
C THR A 73 -12.57 -6.64 -0.71
N ALA A 74 -13.06 -6.00 0.35
CA ALA A 74 -12.46 -6.11 1.67
C ALA A 74 -12.42 -7.57 2.11
N HIS A 75 -11.36 -7.94 2.83
CA HIS A 75 -11.34 -9.25 3.51
C HIS A 75 -12.55 -9.34 4.45
N PRO A 76 -13.26 -10.48 4.52
CA PRO A 76 -14.40 -10.63 5.41
C PRO A 76 -14.06 -10.25 6.86
N GLN A 77 -14.87 -9.40 7.46
CA GLN A 77 -14.75 -8.97 8.86
C GLN A 77 -15.96 -9.43 9.66
N VAL A 78 -15.80 -9.57 10.98
CA VAL A 78 -16.91 -9.85 11.89
C VAL A 78 -17.78 -8.59 12.03
N ALA A 79 -17.14 -7.42 12.14
CA ALA A 79 -17.78 -6.12 12.08
C ALA A 79 -17.29 -5.35 10.84
N PRO A 80 -18.19 -4.79 10.02
CA PRO A 80 -17.75 -4.01 8.86
C PRO A 80 -17.01 -2.75 9.26
N PHE A 81 -16.15 -2.26 8.38
CA PHE A 81 -15.54 -0.96 8.55
C PHE A 81 -16.61 0.15 8.58
N PRO A 82 -16.45 1.18 9.42
CA PRO A 82 -17.24 2.39 9.31
C PRO A 82 -17.18 2.95 7.89
N VAL A 83 -18.35 3.25 7.35
CA VAL A 83 -18.52 3.86 6.02
C VAL A 83 -17.95 5.27 6.04
N GLY A 84 -17.28 5.65 4.96
CA GLY A 84 -16.80 7.02 4.79
C GLY A 84 -15.66 7.16 3.78
N ASP A 85 -15.15 8.38 3.69
CA ASP A 85 -14.13 8.76 2.71
C ASP A 85 -12.82 9.16 3.40
N VAL A 86 -11.70 8.65 2.89
CA VAL A 86 -10.36 9.16 3.18
C VAL A 86 -9.91 9.96 1.97
N VAL A 87 -9.82 11.27 2.14
CA VAL A 87 -9.46 12.23 1.09
C VAL A 87 -7.96 12.53 1.19
N LEU A 88 -7.24 12.29 0.10
CA LEU A 88 -5.83 12.56 -0.02
C LEU A 88 -5.65 13.91 -0.72
N LEU A 89 -4.85 14.78 -0.09
CA LEU A 89 -4.50 16.08 -0.65
C LEU A 89 -3.09 16.06 -1.21
N ASP A 90 -2.93 16.60 -2.41
CA ASP A 90 -1.63 16.85 -3.01
C ASP A 90 -0.87 17.96 -2.24
N ALA A 91 0.39 18.19 -2.60
CA ALA A 91 1.23 19.22 -1.97
C ALA A 91 0.69 20.66 -2.12
N SER A 92 -0.25 20.89 -3.04
CA SER A 92 -0.92 22.18 -3.25
C SER A 92 -2.26 22.29 -2.50
N GLY A 93 -2.69 21.24 -1.81
CA GLY A 93 -3.94 21.18 -1.04
C GLY A 93 -5.17 20.86 -1.88
N HIS A 94 -5.01 20.44 -3.13
CA HIS A 94 -6.12 19.93 -3.94
C HIS A 94 -6.33 18.44 -3.67
N VAL A 95 -7.55 17.96 -3.88
CA VAL A 95 -7.83 16.53 -3.79
C VAL A 95 -7.15 15.82 -4.96
N SER A 96 -6.18 14.96 -4.65
CA SER A 96 -5.58 14.03 -5.60
C SER A 96 -6.44 12.78 -5.66
N ASP A 97 -6.62 12.12 -4.51
CA ASP A 97 -7.21 10.78 -4.47
C ASP A 97 -8.21 10.60 -3.34
N ILE A 98 -9.02 9.55 -3.45
CA ILE A 98 -9.97 9.17 -2.42
C ILE A 98 -9.99 7.65 -2.25
N LEU A 99 -9.82 7.20 -1.01
CA LEU A 99 -10.12 5.84 -0.60
C LEU A 99 -11.47 5.83 0.13
N ARG A 100 -12.47 5.21 -0.47
CA ARG A 100 -13.86 5.19 0.00
C ARG A 100 -14.23 3.83 0.56
N PHE A 101 -14.76 3.79 1.76
CA PHE A 101 -15.28 2.61 2.44
C PHE A 101 -16.80 2.62 2.32
N ASP A 102 -17.34 1.72 1.50
CA ASP A 102 -18.77 1.68 1.19
C ASP A 102 -19.53 0.79 2.17
N PRO A 103 -20.87 0.81 2.23
CA PRO A 103 -21.63 -0.14 3.04
C PRO A 103 -21.39 -1.60 2.63
N GLU A 104 -21.63 -2.56 3.54
CA GLU A 104 -21.62 -3.99 3.19
C GLU A 104 -22.63 -4.27 2.06
N THR A 105 -22.25 -5.19 1.17
CA THR A 105 -23.09 -5.60 0.04
C THR A 105 -24.38 -6.32 0.44
N SER A 106 -24.47 -6.78 1.69
CA SER A 106 -25.62 -7.48 2.27
C SER A 106 -25.63 -7.32 3.79
N PRO A 107 -26.80 -7.31 4.45
CA PRO A 107 -26.90 -7.24 5.92
C PRO A 107 -26.52 -8.55 6.65
N ALA A 108 -26.03 -9.56 5.93
CA ALA A 108 -25.63 -10.83 6.53
C ALA A 108 -24.26 -10.70 7.22
N PRO A 109 -24.05 -11.30 8.41
CA PRO A 109 -22.75 -11.28 9.08
C PRO A 109 -21.63 -11.80 8.17
N GLY A 110 -20.55 -11.04 8.05
CA GLY A 110 -19.41 -11.38 7.20
C GLY A 110 -19.63 -11.12 5.71
N ALA A 111 -20.65 -10.34 5.34
CA ALA A 111 -20.83 -9.90 3.96
C ALA A 111 -19.62 -9.07 3.50
N PRO A 112 -19.18 -9.21 2.24
CA PRO A 112 -18.09 -8.41 1.75
C PRO A 112 -18.49 -6.94 1.67
N GLN A 113 -17.57 -6.08 2.06
CA GLN A 113 -17.62 -4.65 1.86
C GLN A 113 -16.73 -4.28 0.68
N LEU A 114 -17.11 -3.25 -0.07
CA LEU A 114 -16.26 -2.72 -1.14
C LEU A 114 -15.49 -1.50 -0.64
N ILE A 115 -14.23 -1.42 -1.06
CA ILE A 115 -13.38 -0.26 -0.86
C ILE A 115 -13.05 0.28 -2.25
N PHE A 116 -13.41 1.53 -2.52
CA PHE A 116 -13.15 2.18 -3.79
C PHE A 116 -11.92 3.07 -3.72
N PHE A 117 -11.14 3.09 -4.79
CA PHE A 117 -9.98 3.96 -4.96
C PHE A 117 -10.18 4.82 -6.21
N TYR A 118 -10.28 6.13 -5.98
CA TYR A 118 -10.39 7.16 -7.00
C TYR A 118 -9.10 7.96 -7.09
N SER A 119 -8.71 8.32 -8.32
CA SER A 119 -7.58 9.21 -8.60
C SER A 119 -7.98 10.31 -9.59
N ASN A 120 -7.37 11.48 -9.41
CA ASN A 120 -7.54 12.67 -10.24
C ASN A 120 -6.27 13.00 -11.07
N ASP A 121 -5.25 12.14 -11.05
CA ASP A 121 -3.97 12.39 -11.72
C ASP A 121 -4.01 12.19 -13.26
N HIS A 122 -4.99 11.43 -13.75
CA HIS A 122 -5.21 11.08 -15.17
C HIS A 122 -3.98 10.42 -15.85
N ALA A 123 -3.21 9.61 -15.13
CA ALA A 123 -1.99 8.95 -15.62
C ALA A 123 -2.23 7.67 -16.49
N GLY A 124 -3.47 7.21 -16.64
CA GLY A 124 -3.87 6.00 -17.36
C GLY A 124 -3.94 4.72 -16.52
N LEU A 125 -4.01 4.80 -15.19
CA LEU A 125 -4.23 3.67 -14.29
C LEU A 125 -5.74 3.39 -14.08
N LEU A 126 -6.06 2.34 -13.33
CA LEU A 126 -7.46 1.92 -13.14
C LEU A 126 -8.23 2.87 -12.21
N ALA A 127 -7.55 3.53 -11.27
CA ALA A 127 -8.20 4.47 -10.36
C ALA A 127 -8.55 5.81 -11.01
N ASP A 128 -8.00 6.12 -12.18
CA ASP A 128 -8.07 7.39 -12.93
C ASP A 128 -9.42 7.56 -13.62
N THR A 129 -10.45 7.46 -12.79
CA THR A 129 -11.87 7.48 -13.16
C THR A 129 -12.46 8.87 -12.91
N GLY A 130 -11.69 9.76 -12.28
CA GLY A 130 -12.15 11.01 -11.70
C GLY A 130 -12.57 10.84 -10.25
N LEU A 131 -13.06 11.91 -9.63
CA LEU A 131 -13.49 11.92 -8.25
C LEU A 131 -15.02 11.82 -8.12
N PRO A 132 -15.55 11.21 -7.05
CA PRO A 132 -16.98 11.22 -6.78
C PRO A 132 -17.47 12.66 -6.56
N SER A 133 -18.68 12.93 -7.04
CA SER A 133 -19.28 14.28 -7.00
C SER A 133 -19.79 14.69 -5.62
N LEU A 134 -19.95 13.72 -4.70
CA LEU A 134 -20.36 13.92 -3.33
C LEU A 134 -19.52 12.99 -2.43
N MET A 135 -19.31 13.42 -1.19
CA MET A 135 -18.63 12.63 -0.16
C MET A 135 -19.63 12.09 0.86
N PHE A 136 -19.28 11.00 1.53
CA PHE A 136 -19.94 10.59 2.76
C PHE A 136 -19.78 11.65 3.84
N SER A 137 -20.69 11.65 4.83
CA SER A 137 -20.59 12.58 5.97
C SER A 137 -19.40 12.29 6.87
N ASN A 138 -18.97 11.03 6.94
CA ASN A 138 -17.76 10.61 7.64
C ASN A 138 -16.57 10.75 6.70
N THR A 139 -15.89 11.89 6.77
CA THR A 139 -14.72 12.18 5.94
C THR A 139 -13.51 12.44 6.81
N VAL A 140 -12.39 11.83 6.46
CA VAL A 140 -11.07 12.14 6.99
C VAL A 140 -10.21 12.68 5.86
N THR A 141 -9.52 13.79 6.09
CA THR A 141 -8.62 14.40 5.11
C THR A 141 -7.18 14.29 5.58
N ILE A 142 -6.30 13.80 4.73
CA ILE A 142 -4.87 13.61 5.01
C ILE A 142 -4.00 14.16 3.88
N GLN A 143 -2.76 14.46 4.20
CA GLN A 143 -1.76 14.87 3.22
C GLN A 143 -1.18 13.64 2.53
N GLU A 144 -1.18 13.64 1.21
CA GLU A 144 -0.54 12.59 0.41
C GLU A 144 0.99 12.65 0.55
N ASN A 145 1.63 11.48 0.57
CA ASN A 145 3.06 11.34 0.55
C ASN A 145 3.59 11.34 -0.91
N PRO A 146 4.32 12.38 -1.36
CA PRO A 146 4.76 12.49 -2.75
C PRO A 146 5.92 11.55 -3.12
N SER A 147 6.43 10.75 -2.18
CA SER A 147 7.65 9.95 -2.37
C SER A 147 7.49 8.48 -1.95
N GLY A 148 6.26 8.00 -1.84
CA GLY A 148 5.96 6.62 -1.48
C GLY A 148 4.51 6.44 -1.08
N PRO A 149 4.15 5.33 -0.40
CA PRO A 149 2.78 5.15 0.03
C PRO A 149 2.37 6.21 1.04
N THR A 150 1.15 6.69 0.89
CA THR A 150 0.44 7.43 1.94
C THR A 150 -0.04 6.44 2.98
N ILE A 151 0.30 6.68 4.24
CA ILE A 151 -0.08 5.79 5.35
C ILE A 151 -1.25 6.41 6.10
N TYR A 152 -2.33 5.64 6.22
CA TYR A 152 -3.50 6.00 7.01
C TYR A 152 -3.75 4.92 8.08
N THR A 153 -3.90 5.36 9.33
CA THR A 153 -4.21 4.50 10.47
C THR A 153 -5.48 5.03 11.13
N PRO A 154 -6.65 4.42 10.88
CA PRO A 154 -7.92 4.91 11.39
C PRO A 154 -8.01 4.82 12.91
N GLY A 155 -8.57 5.87 13.52
CA GLY A 155 -9.07 5.85 14.89
C GLY A 155 -10.53 5.41 14.98
N GLU A 156 -11.03 5.22 16.19
CA GLU A 156 -12.41 4.80 16.43
C GLU A 156 -13.43 5.72 15.73
N GLY A 157 -14.37 5.12 14.98
CA GLY A 157 -15.40 5.82 14.21
C GLY A 157 -14.94 6.37 12.86
N GLN A 158 -13.64 6.36 12.56
CA GLN A 158 -13.12 6.81 11.27
C GLN A 158 -13.29 5.73 10.19
N PRO A 159 -13.32 6.12 8.90
CA PRO A 159 -13.44 5.18 7.80
C PRO A 159 -12.33 4.13 7.85
N GLY A 160 -12.67 2.85 7.70
CA GLY A 160 -11.68 1.76 7.75
C GLY A 160 -11.25 1.30 9.14
N PHE A 161 -11.81 1.85 10.23
CA PHE A 161 -11.52 1.35 11.58
C PHE A 161 -12.11 -0.05 11.80
N SER A 162 -11.31 -1.02 12.25
CA SER A 162 -11.80 -2.35 12.62
C SER A 162 -11.71 -2.59 14.12
N THR A 163 -12.78 -3.11 14.72
CA THR A 163 -12.77 -3.65 16.08
C THR A 163 -12.18 -5.06 16.16
N ASP A 164 -12.02 -5.73 15.02
CA ASP A 164 -11.52 -7.10 14.95
C ASP A 164 -10.00 -7.17 15.07
N SER A 165 -9.33 -6.03 14.87
CA SER A 165 -7.89 -5.88 14.93
C SER A 165 -7.48 -5.24 16.27
N PRO A 166 -7.01 -6.02 17.26
CA PRO A 166 -6.70 -5.50 18.60
C PRO A 166 -5.51 -4.53 18.62
N LEU A 167 -4.71 -4.50 17.55
CA LEU A 167 -3.64 -3.52 17.37
C LEU A 167 -4.06 -2.34 16.47
N GLY A 168 -5.20 -2.46 15.78
CA GLY A 168 -5.63 -1.56 14.71
C GLY A 168 -5.10 -1.98 13.33
N ASP A 169 -5.68 -1.40 12.28
CA ASP A 169 -5.27 -1.66 10.89
C ASP A 169 -4.51 -0.47 10.31
N SER A 170 -3.64 -0.73 9.35
CA SER A 170 -2.93 0.31 8.58
C SER A 170 -3.28 0.18 7.10
N PHE A 171 -3.49 1.32 6.45
CA PHE A 171 -3.75 1.41 5.02
C PHE A 171 -2.57 2.11 4.35
N ARG A 172 -1.98 1.46 3.36
CA ARG A 172 -0.94 2.01 2.47
C ARG A 172 -1.56 2.25 1.11
N ILE A 173 -1.57 3.52 0.70
CA ILE A 173 -2.23 3.98 -0.50
C ILE A 173 -1.13 4.40 -1.48
N PHE A 174 -1.07 3.72 -2.61
CA PHE A 174 -0.05 3.91 -3.64
C PHE A 174 -0.67 4.63 -4.84
N SER A 175 -0.60 5.96 -4.80
CA SER A 175 -1.09 6.88 -5.83
C SER A 175 -0.12 7.10 -7.00
N THR A 176 0.95 6.30 -7.04
CA THR A 176 1.84 6.24 -8.20
C THR A 176 2.22 4.79 -8.43
N PRO A 177 2.46 4.39 -9.69
CA PRO A 177 2.91 3.04 -9.96
C PRO A 177 4.29 2.86 -9.31
N ASP A 178 4.45 1.78 -8.53
CA ASP A 178 5.76 1.38 -8.01
C ASP A 178 6.74 1.25 -9.18
N THR A 179 7.59 2.25 -9.37
CA THR A 179 8.58 2.28 -10.45
C THR A 179 9.70 1.31 -10.14
N GLY A 180 9.43 -0.01 -10.19
CA GLY A 180 10.35 -1.15 -10.41
C GLY A 180 11.78 -1.09 -9.87
N SER A 181 12.06 -0.33 -8.81
CA SER A 181 13.42 0.12 -8.46
C SER A 181 14.29 -1.05 -7.98
N THR A 182 13.65 -2.13 -7.54
CA THR A 182 14.30 -3.40 -7.16
C THR A 182 14.92 -4.13 -8.34
N LEU A 183 14.28 -4.14 -9.51
CA LEU A 183 14.81 -4.79 -10.72
C LEU A 183 15.97 -3.99 -11.32
N LEU A 184 15.91 -2.66 -11.24
CA LEU A 184 17.00 -1.79 -11.69
C LEU A 184 18.23 -1.92 -10.77
N MET A 185 18.02 -2.02 -9.45
CA MET A 185 19.10 -2.35 -8.50
C MET A 185 19.68 -3.75 -8.74
N LEU A 186 18.84 -4.77 -8.98
CA LEU A 186 19.30 -6.12 -9.30
C LEU A 186 20.10 -6.14 -10.61
N GLY A 187 19.61 -5.45 -11.65
CA GLY A 187 20.31 -5.30 -12.92
C GLY A 187 21.67 -4.61 -12.76
N ALA A 188 21.74 -3.53 -11.98
CA ALA A 188 22.99 -2.83 -11.68
C ALA A 188 23.97 -3.71 -10.87
N ALA A 189 23.47 -4.49 -9.91
CA ALA A 189 24.29 -5.42 -9.12
C ALA A 189 24.88 -6.53 -9.99
N ILE A 190 24.08 -7.14 -10.87
CA ILE A 190 24.54 -8.16 -11.81
C ILE A 190 25.57 -7.58 -12.79
N ALA A 191 25.30 -6.39 -13.36
CA ALA A 191 26.24 -5.71 -14.25
C ALA A 191 27.57 -5.40 -13.57
N GLY A 192 27.54 -4.97 -12.30
CA GLY A 192 28.74 -4.76 -11.48
C GLY A 192 29.55 -6.04 -11.28
N PHE A 193 28.89 -7.16 -10.99
CA PHE A 193 29.56 -8.47 -10.84
C PHE A 193 30.23 -8.95 -12.15
N VAL A 194 29.59 -8.75 -13.30
CA VAL A 194 30.16 -9.10 -14.61
C VAL A 194 31.41 -8.25 -14.91
N PHE A 195 31.37 -6.95 -14.61
CA PHE A 195 32.51 -6.06 -14.80
C PHE A 195 33.71 -6.42 -13.91
N LEU A 196 33.48 -6.83 -12.66
CA LEU A 196 34.54 -7.32 -11.78
C LEU A 196 35.20 -8.60 -12.31
N ARG A 197 34.42 -9.51 -12.90
CA ARG A 197 34.92 -10.79 -13.43
C ARG A 197 35.82 -10.61 -14.65
N TRP A 198 35.57 -9.62 -15.50
CA TRP A 198 36.39 -9.33 -16.68
C TRP A 198 37.74 -8.67 -16.39
N LYS A 199 37.91 -8.06 -15.21
CA LYS A 199 39.19 -7.45 -14.80
C LYS A 199 40.14 -8.41 -14.09
N MET A 200 39.77 -9.67 -13.88
CA MET A 200 40.68 -10.68 -13.33
C MET A 200 41.43 -11.37 -14.47
N PRO A 201 42.74 -11.15 -14.65
CA PRO A 201 43.53 -12.01 -15.53
C PRO A 201 43.48 -13.44 -15.00
N ALA A 202 43.24 -14.39 -15.91
CA ALA A 202 43.34 -15.82 -15.60
C ALA A 202 44.76 -16.09 -15.06
N VAL A 203 44.82 -16.58 -13.82
CA VAL A 203 46.01 -17.21 -13.26
C VAL A 203 45.87 -18.71 -13.47
#